data_AF-A0A9P6QMM8-F1
#
_entry.id   AF-A0A9P6QMM8-F1
#
_cell.length_a   1.000
_cell.length_b   1.000
_cell.length_c   1.000
_cell.angle_alpha   90.00
_cell.angle_beta   90.00
_cell.angle_gamma   90.00
#
_symmetry.space_group_name_H-M   'P 1'
#
loop_
_entity.id
_entity.type
_entity.pdbx_description
1 polymer ?
#
loop_
_entity_poly.entity_id
_entity_poly.type
_entity_poly.pdbx_seq_one_letter_code
_entity_poly.pdbx_strand_id
1 'polypeptide(L)'
;MDFDQQFAAANENFDALVERVKILEENASKNKEMLEVLVNHGRFFTVLTTELKPKLNEIVSRLDALDNNIKEVDEQLDAIPRIRHPIGQAQLDTALQALRTELTSAINESTQVARVATITVNKPRSALPDAFSGKREDWKSFQSCLDLFFLTHDSAYPTDADKIMFIISRLGTDTAASKLMEPYISKF
;
A
#
# COMPACT_ATOMS: atom_id res chain seq x y z
N MET A 1 -33.84 93.39 12.42
CA MET A 1 -33.71 91.92 12.49
C MET A 1 -34.01 91.57 13.93
N ASP A 2 -35.01 90.71 14.15
CA ASP A 2 -35.55 90.42 15.47
C ASP A 2 -34.62 89.47 16.25
N PHE A 3 -34.39 89.76 17.53
CA PHE A 3 -33.48 88.97 18.38
C PHE A 3 -33.99 87.53 18.56
N ASP A 4 -35.31 87.37 18.64
CA ASP A 4 -35.95 86.06 18.79
C ASP A 4 -35.73 85.18 17.55
N GLN A 5 -35.70 85.79 16.35
CA GLN A 5 -35.45 85.08 15.10
C GLN A 5 -33.99 84.62 14.98
N GLN A 6 -33.04 85.41 15.48
CA GLN A 6 -31.62 85.02 15.53
C GLN A 6 -31.38 83.91 16.55
N PHE A 7 -32.05 83.96 17.70
CA PHE A 7 -31.94 82.93 18.72
C PHE A 7 -32.51 81.59 18.26
N ALA A 8 -33.68 81.60 17.60
CA ALA A 8 -34.27 80.39 17.02
C ALA A 8 -33.37 79.76 15.95
N ALA A 9 -32.81 80.56 15.04
CA ALA A 9 -31.88 80.08 14.02
C ALA A 9 -30.57 79.54 14.61
N ALA A 10 -30.07 80.15 15.70
CA ALA A 10 -28.90 79.64 16.41
C ALA A 10 -29.17 78.29 17.08
N ASN A 11 -30.36 78.11 17.65
CA ASN A 11 -30.76 76.84 18.27
C ASN A 11 -30.91 75.71 17.24
N GLU A 12 -31.51 76.00 16.08
CA GLU A 12 -31.62 75.04 14.98
C GLU A 12 -30.25 74.62 14.43
N ASN A 13 -29.31 75.57 14.30
CA ASN A 13 -27.93 75.29 13.91
C ASN A 13 -27.19 74.45 14.96
N PHE A 14 -27.48 74.65 16.24
CA PHE A 14 -26.91 73.86 17.33
C PHE A 14 -27.43 72.42 17.29
N ASP A 15 -28.73 72.22 17.10
CA ASP A 15 -29.33 70.88 16.96
C ASP A 15 -28.76 70.14 15.75
N ALA A 16 -28.59 70.84 14.62
CA ALA A 16 -27.95 70.29 13.42
C ALA A 16 -26.47 69.91 13.65
N LEU A 17 -25.76 70.67 14.48
CA LEU A 17 -24.38 70.37 14.86
C LEU A 17 -24.31 69.13 15.77
N VAL A 18 -25.21 69.02 16.75
CA VAL A 18 -25.30 67.86 17.64
C VAL A 18 -25.54 66.58 16.83
N GLU A 19 -26.46 66.61 15.87
CA GLU A 19 -26.74 65.44 15.04
C GLU A 19 -25.54 65.08 14.13
N ARG A 20 -24.82 66.09 13.60
CA ARG A 20 -23.59 65.84 12.84
C ARG A 20 -22.49 65.23 13.68
N VAL A 21 -22.32 65.67 14.93
CA VAL A 21 -21.33 65.08 15.87
C VAL A 21 -21.67 63.63 16.14
N LYS A 22 -22.95 63.31 16.37
CA LYS A 22 -23.41 61.94 16.59
C LYS A 22 -23.12 61.02 15.40
N ILE A 23 -23.37 61.49 14.18
CA ILE A 23 -23.03 60.76 12.94
C ILE A 23 -21.52 60.53 12.83
N LEU A 24 -20.70 61.54 13.17
CA LEU A 24 -19.24 61.42 13.16
C LEU A 24 -18.75 60.41 14.19
N GLU A 25 -19.32 60.38 15.40
CA GLU A 25 -18.99 59.40 16.43
C GLU A 25 -19.34 57.98 15.98
N GLU A 26 -20.51 57.78 15.38
CA GLU A 26 -20.91 56.47 14.84
C GLU A 26 -19.96 56.01 13.72
N ASN A 27 -19.61 56.91 12.80
CA ASN A 27 -18.67 56.62 11.72
C ASN A 27 -17.26 56.31 12.24
N ALA A 28 -16.80 57.04 13.27
CA ALA A 28 -15.52 56.77 13.91
C ALA A 28 -15.49 55.38 14.55
N SER A 29 -16.59 54.96 15.19
CA SER A 29 -16.73 53.61 15.76
C SER A 29 -16.67 52.52 14.67
N LYS A 30 -17.42 52.69 13.58
CA LYS A 30 -17.39 51.75 12.44
C LYS A 30 -16.00 51.65 11.81
N ASN A 31 -15.31 52.78 11.64
CA ASN A 31 -13.95 52.79 11.10
C ASN A 31 -12.97 52.06 12.03
N LYS A 32 -13.11 52.22 13.35
CA LYS A 32 -12.30 51.50 14.32
C LYS A 32 -12.50 49.98 14.20
N GLU A 33 -13.75 49.51 14.14
CA GLU A 33 -14.05 48.09 13.95
C GLU A 33 -13.45 47.55 12.65
N MET A 34 -13.60 48.28 11.55
CA MET A 34 -13.02 47.88 10.26
C MET A 34 -11.50 47.79 10.30
N LEU A 35 -10.84 48.71 11.00
CA LEU A 35 -9.38 48.68 11.19
C LEU A 35 -8.95 47.49 12.06
N GLU A 36 -9.67 47.16 13.13
CA GLU A 36 -9.38 45.98 13.95
C GLU A 36 -9.50 44.68 13.13
N VAL A 37 -10.53 44.57 12.29
CA VAL A 37 -10.69 43.46 11.36
C VAL A 37 -9.51 43.38 10.40
N LEU A 38 -9.09 44.49 9.79
CA LEU A 38 -7.95 44.54 8.87
C LEU A 38 -6.64 44.15 9.54
N VAL A 39 -6.39 44.61 10.78
CA VAL A 39 -5.19 44.25 11.54
C VAL A 39 -5.17 42.75 11.86
N ASN A 40 -6.30 42.17 12.25
CA ASN A 40 -6.40 40.74 12.51
C ASN A 40 -6.18 39.90 11.24
N HIS A 41 -6.75 40.30 10.11
CA HIS A 41 -6.51 39.62 8.83
C HIS A 41 -5.07 39.82 8.34
N GLY A 42 -4.47 40.99 8.55
CA GLY A 42 -3.07 41.26 8.19
C GLY A 42 -2.09 40.33 8.92
N ARG A 43 -2.35 40.00 10.19
CA ARG A 43 -1.58 38.99 10.93
C ARG A 43 -1.70 37.60 10.31
N PHE A 44 -2.90 37.20 9.89
CA PHE A 44 -3.10 35.94 9.18
C PHE A 44 -2.28 35.87 7.89
N PHE A 45 -2.30 36.91 7.05
CA PHE A 45 -1.49 36.95 5.83
C PHE A 45 0.02 36.98 6.12
N THR A 46 0.44 37.62 7.22
CA THR A 46 1.84 37.59 7.66
C THR A 46 2.25 36.17 7.98
N VAL A 47 1.51 35.45 8.84
CA VAL A 47 1.80 34.04 9.17
C VAL A 47 1.82 33.16 7.91
N LEU A 48 0.85 33.36 7.02
CA LEU A 48 0.74 32.58 5.78
C LEU A 48 1.95 32.80 4.85
N THR A 49 2.46 34.02 4.78
CA THR A 49 3.62 34.36 3.95
C THR A 49 4.96 34.00 4.61
N THR A 50 5.09 34.13 5.93
CA THR A 50 6.34 33.85 6.64
C THR A 50 6.55 32.38 6.95
N GLU A 51 5.48 31.62 7.19
CA GLU A 51 5.60 30.22 7.61
C GLU A 51 5.25 29.23 6.49
N LEU A 52 4.17 29.49 5.76
CA LEU A 52 3.67 28.53 4.78
C LEU A 52 4.50 28.54 3.49
N LYS A 53 4.87 29.72 3.00
CA LYS A 53 5.66 29.89 1.78
C LYS A 53 7.03 29.19 1.84
N PRO A 54 7.85 29.34 2.91
CA PRO A 54 9.12 28.60 2.98
C PRO A 54 8.92 27.09 3.10
N LYS A 55 7.91 26.62 3.84
CA LYS A 55 7.58 25.18 3.90
C LYS A 55 7.20 24.62 2.53
N LEU A 56 6.44 25.38 1.73
CA LEU A 56 6.10 24.98 0.37
C LEU A 56 7.35 24.88 -0.51
N ASN A 57 8.26 25.87 -0.42
CA ASN A 57 9.52 25.84 -1.16
C ASN A 57 10.41 24.65 -0.74
N GLU A 58 10.44 24.30 0.54
CA GLU A 58 11.16 23.13 1.05
C GLU A 58 10.58 21.83 0.48
N ILE A 59 9.25 21.69 0.43
CA ILE A 59 8.58 20.52 -0.15
C ILE A 59 8.91 20.41 -1.64
N VAL A 60 8.83 21.51 -2.39
CA VAL A 60 9.19 21.52 -3.81
C VAL A 60 10.65 21.08 -4.01
N SER A 61 11.58 21.62 -3.23
CA SER A 61 12.99 21.23 -3.31
C SER A 61 13.23 19.75 -2.98
N ARG A 62 12.46 19.18 -2.03
CA ARG A 62 12.53 17.74 -1.72
C ARG A 62 11.97 16.88 -2.85
N LEU A 63 10.93 17.32 -3.54
CA LEU A 63 10.38 16.63 -4.71
C LEU A 63 11.39 16.60 -5.86
N ASP A 64 12.06 17.73 -6.13
CA ASP A 64 13.11 17.79 -7.15
C ASP A 64 14.27 16.84 -6.84
N ALA A 65 14.68 16.75 -5.57
CA ALA A 65 15.70 15.81 -5.13
C ALA A 65 15.26 14.34 -5.31
N LEU A 66 14.00 14.03 -5.02
CA LEU A 66 13.44 12.69 -5.21
C LEU A 66 13.40 12.31 -6.70
N ASP A 67 13.00 13.24 -7.58
CA ASP A 67 12.94 13.01 -9.03
C ASP A 67 14.33 12.70 -9.59
N ASN A 68 15.37 13.40 -9.12
CA ASN A 68 16.75 13.10 -9.50
C ASN A 68 17.21 11.73 -9.00
N ASN A 69 16.87 11.36 -7.76
CA ASN A 69 17.21 10.04 -7.22
C ASN A 69 16.51 8.91 -7.99
N ILE A 70 15.25 9.11 -8.42
CA ILE A 70 14.53 8.13 -9.24
C ILE A 70 15.23 7.94 -10.59
N LYS A 71 15.63 9.04 -11.25
CA LYS A 71 16.40 8.96 -12.50
C LYS A 71 17.72 8.20 -12.32
N GLU A 72 18.42 8.44 -11.22
CA GLU A 72 19.66 7.72 -10.92
C GLU A 72 19.41 6.21 -10.74
N VAL A 73 18.32 5.83 -10.05
CA VAL A 73 17.94 4.42 -9.88
C VAL A 73 17.55 3.79 -11.22
N ASP A 74 16.82 4.50 -12.08
CA ASP A 74 16.46 4.02 -13.42
C ASP A 74 17.71 3.81 -14.29
N GLU A 75 18.66 4.76 -14.26
CA GLU A 75 19.94 4.62 -14.96
C GLU A 75 20.77 3.44 -14.43
N GLN A 76 20.78 3.24 -13.10
CA GLN A 76 21.43 2.08 -12.50
C GLN A 76 20.73 0.77 -12.89
N LEU A 77 19.40 0.76 -13.00
CA LEU A 77 18.63 -0.40 -13.42
C LEU A 77 18.91 -0.76 -14.88
N ASP A 78 19.04 0.23 -15.75
CA ASP A 78 19.42 0.06 -17.15
C ASP A 78 20.89 -0.39 -17.30
N ALA A 79 21.77 0.04 -16.39
CA ALA A 79 23.18 -0.34 -16.36
C ALA A 79 23.43 -1.75 -15.80
N ILE A 80 22.47 -2.35 -15.08
CA ILE A 80 22.54 -3.76 -14.68
C ILE A 80 22.45 -4.60 -15.96
N PRO A 81 23.50 -5.36 -16.32
CA PRO A 81 23.41 -6.29 -17.43
C PRO A 81 22.27 -7.24 -17.13
N ARG A 82 21.27 -7.30 -18.00
CA ARG A 82 20.23 -8.33 -17.93
C ARG A 82 20.94 -9.68 -17.76
N ILE A 83 20.87 -10.29 -16.58
CA ILE A 83 21.35 -11.66 -16.31
C ILE A 83 20.42 -12.68 -17.03
N ARG A 84 19.81 -12.31 -18.16
CA ARG A 84 19.45 -13.27 -19.21
C ARG A 84 20.68 -13.52 -20.06
N HIS A 85 21.69 -14.13 -19.44
CA HIS A 85 22.80 -14.66 -20.19
C HIS A 85 22.34 -15.98 -20.83
N PRO A 86 22.29 -16.12 -22.17
CA PRO A 86 21.95 -17.39 -22.84
C PRO A 86 22.95 -18.52 -22.49
N ILE A 87 24.09 -18.18 -21.89
CA ILE A 87 25.13 -19.11 -21.46
C ILE A 87 24.67 -19.98 -20.28
N GLY A 88 23.89 -19.43 -19.33
CA GLY A 88 23.40 -20.20 -18.18
C GLY A 88 22.34 -21.22 -18.56
N GLN A 89 21.44 -20.86 -19.48
CA GLN A 89 20.39 -21.76 -19.99
C GLN A 89 20.98 -22.88 -20.84
N ALA A 90 21.89 -22.55 -21.78
CA ALA A 90 22.50 -23.54 -22.66
C ALA A 90 23.40 -24.53 -21.90
N GLN A 91 24.13 -24.06 -20.88
CA GLN A 91 24.91 -24.95 -20.01
C GLN A 91 24.03 -25.84 -19.14
N LEU A 92 22.91 -25.31 -18.63
CA LEU A 92 21.94 -26.08 -17.87
C LEU A 92 21.28 -27.16 -18.75
N ASP A 93 20.91 -26.82 -19.98
CA ASP A 93 20.34 -27.76 -20.95
C ASP A 93 21.35 -28.84 -21.33
N THR A 94 22.63 -28.47 -21.51
CA THR A 94 23.72 -29.42 -21.77
C THR A 94 23.94 -30.36 -20.58
N ALA A 95 23.94 -29.83 -19.36
CA ALA A 95 24.08 -30.63 -18.14
C ALA A 95 22.88 -31.57 -17.92
N LEU A 96 21.66 -31.10 -18.19
CA LEU A 96 20.45 -31.92 -18.14
C LEU A 96 20.48 -33.05 -19.17
N GLN A 97 21.02 -32.78 -20.37
CA GLN A 97 21.14 -33.79 -21.40
C GLN A 97 22.22 -34.82 -21.08
N ALA A 98 23.36 -34.41 -20.51
CA ALA A 98 24.37 -35.32 -20.00
C ALA A 98 23.82 -36.24 -18.89
N LEU A 99 23.13 -35.66 -17.89
CA LEU A 99 22.48 -36.40 -16.80
C LEU A 99 21.41 -37.38 -17.31
N ARG A 100 20.60 -36.99 -18.31
CA ARG A 100 19.64 -37.91 -18.94
C ARG A 100 20.32 -39.07 -19.64
N THR A 101 21.44 -38.82 -20.30
CA THR A 101 22.20 -39.85 -21.03
C THR A 101 22.83 -40.84 -20.04
N GLU A 102 23.39 -40.33 -18.95
CA GLU A 102 23.96 -41.14 -17.87
C GLU A 102 22.90 -41.96 -17.14
N LEU A 103 21.74 -41.37 -16.83
CA LEU A 103 20.60 -42.10 -16.26
C LEU A 103 20.12 -43.21 -17.20
N THR A 104 20.07 -42.95 -18.50
CA THR A 104 19.66 -43.96 -19.49
C THR A 104 20.67 -45.11 -19.59
N SER A 105 21.97 -44.81 -19.50
CA SER A 105 23.03 -45.83 -19.44
C SER A 105 22.92 -46.66 -18.16
N ALA A 106 22.76 -46.01 -17.01
CA ALA A 106 22.59 -46.68 -15.72
C ALA A 106 21.32 -47.55 -15.67
N ILE A 107 20.21 -47.10 -16.27
CA ILE A 107 19.00 -47.91 -16.40
C ILE A 107 19.27 -49.13 -17.30
N ASN A 108 19.96 -48.99 -18.43
CA ASN A 108 20.26 -50.10 -19.33
C ASN A 108 21.22 -51.12 -18.69
N GLU A 109 22.22 -50.66 -17.95
CA GLU A 109 23.10 -51.51 -17.14
C GLU A 109 22.31 -52.20 -16.02
N SER A 110 21.42 -51.48 -15.34
CA SER A 110 20.54 -52.06 -14.32
C SER A 110 19.48 -53.01 -14.93
N THR A 111 19.12 -52.87 -16.20
CA THR A 111 18.17 -53.75 -16.90
C THR A 111 18.81 -55.09 -17.29
N GLN A 112 20.14 -55.14 -17.47
CA GLN A 112 20.86 -56.42 -17.57
C GLN A 112 20.91 -57.17 -16.24
N VAL A 113 20.87 -56.47 -15.10
CA VAL A 113 20.79 -57.09 -13.76
C VAL A 113 19.34 -57.44 -13.38
N ALA A 114 18.35 -56.67 -13.86
CA ALA A 114 16.93 -56.85 -13.53
C ALA A 114 16.21 -57.98 -14.29
N ARG A 115 16.88 -58.76 -15.15
CA ARG A 115 16.32 -60.06 -15.59
C ARG A 115 16.40 -61.15 -14.51
N VAL A 116 17.01 -60.86 -13.36
CA VAL A 116 17.17 -61.84 -12.25
C VAL A 116 16.38 -61.47 -10.99
N ALA A 117 15.74 -60.29 -10.89
CA ALA A 117 15.02 -59.91 -9.68
C ALA A 117 13.67 -59.25 -9.97
N THR A 118 12.62 -60.07 -9.94
CA THR A 118 11.22 -59.65 -9.82
C THR A 118 11.02 -58.96 -8.47
N ILE A 119 11.02 -57.63 -8.39
CA ILE A 119 10.50 -56.92 -7.20
C ILE A 119 9.69 -55.69 -7.62
N THR A 120 8.41 -55.76 -7.27
CA THR A 120 7.37 -54.75 -7.27
C THR A 120 7.84 -53.41 -6.69
N VAL A 121 7.87 -52.34 -7.49
CA VAL A 121 8.06 -50.98 -6.98
C VAL A 121 6.74 -50.49 -6.37
N ASN A 122 6.61 -50.65 -5.06
CA ASN A 122 5.64 -49.90 -4.27
C ASN A 122 6.10 -48.44 -4.21
N LYS A 123 5.55 -47.61 -5.10
CA LYS A 123 5.63 -46.15 -4.96
C LYS A 123 4.84 -45.78 -3.69
N PRO A 124 5.46 -45.21 -2.64
CA PRO A 124 4.69 -44.75 -1.50
C PRO A 124 3.76 -43.64 -2.01
N ARG A 125 2.47 -43.93 -2.06
CA ARG A 125 1.43 -42.91 -2.10
C ARG A 125 1.62 -42.08 -0.83
N SER A 126 2.24 -40.92 -0.95
CA SER A 126 2.20 -39.88 0.08
C SER A 126 0.74 -39.72 0.50
N ALA A 127 0.45 -40.06 1.75
CA ALA A 127 -0.90 -39.90 2.29
C ALA A 127 -1.26 -38.41 2.19
N LEU A 128 -2.50 -38.12 1.76
CA LEU A 128 -2.97 -36.74 1.81
C LEU A 128 -2.97 -36.29 3.29
N PRO A 129 -2.55 -35.05 3.58
CA PRO A 129 -2.63 -34.50 4.92
C PRO A 129 -4.03 -34.67 5.51
N ASP A 130 -4.09 -35.09 6.76
CA ASP A 130 -5.35 -35.19 7.49
C ASP A 130 -6.03 -33.82 7.57
N ALA A 131 -7.37 -33.83 7.60
CA ALA A 131 -8.13 -32.60 7.77
C ALA A 131 -7.80 -31.97 9.14
N PHE A 132 -7.78 -30.65 9.18
CA PHE A 132 -7.54 -29.91 10.41
C PHE A 132 -8.63 -30.22 11.43
N SER A 133 -8.22 -30.60 12.64
CA SER A 133 -9.13 -31.01 13.72
C SER A 133 -9.97 -29.84 14.27
N GLY A 134 -9.63 -28.59 13.94
CA GLY A 134 -10.24 -27.39 14.51
C GLY A 134 -9.69 -27.01 15.88
N LYS A 135 -8.84 -27.83 16.49
CA LYS A 135 -8.22 -27.54 17.79
C LYS A 135 -6.94 -26.71 17.62
N ARG A 136 -6.76 -25.71 18.47
CA ARG A 136 -5.59 -24.80 18.44
C ARG A 136 -4.26 -25.53 18.61
N GLU A 137 -4.26 -26.61 19.37
CA GLU A 137 -3.07 -27.41 19.69
C GLU A 137 -2.49 -28.12 18.45
N ASP A 138 -3.35 -28.48 17.49
CA ASP A 138 -2.98 -29.25 16.30
C ASP A 138 -2.52 -28.36 15.13
N TRP A 139 -2.60 -27.02 15.27
CA TRP A 139 -2.30 -26.07 14.18
C TRP A 139 -0.87 -26.20 13.66
N LYS A 140 0.12 -26.34 14.56
CA LYS A 140 1.54 -26.46 14.17
C LYS A 140 1.84 -27.76 13.45
N SER A 141 1.21 -28.86 13.88
CA SER A 141 1.32 -30.16 13.24
C SER A 141 0.68 -30.13 11.85
N PHE A 142 -0.50 -29.52 11.73
CA PHE A 142 -1.19 -29.34 10.44
C PHE A 142 -0.37 -28.51 9.45
N GLN A 143 0.19 -27.37 9.90
CA GLN A 143 1.08 -26.55 9.08
C GLN A 143 2.31 -27.33 8.62
N SER A 144 2.98 -28.05 9.52
CA SER A 144 4.19 -28.83 9.17
C SER A 144 3.88 -29.94 8.16
N CYS A 145 2.71 -30.58 8.27
CA CYS A 145 2.25 -31.58 7.30
C CYS A 145 1.98 -30.97 5.92
N LEU A 146 1.41 -29.77 5.86
CA LEU A 146 1.17 -29.05 4.61
C LEU A 146 2.48 -28.59 3.96
N ASP A 147 3.42 -28.06 4.73
CA ASP A 147 4.73 -27.64 4.23
C ASP A 147 5.48 -28.82 3.59
N LEU A 148 5.49 -29.98 4.26
CA LEU A 148 6.09 -31.20 3.73
C LEU A 148 5.33 -31.72 2.50
N PHE A 149 4.00 -31.60 2.48
CA PHE A 149 3.18 -32.03 1.36
C PHE A 149 3.42 -31.17 0.12
N PHE A 150 3.46 -29.84 0.24
CA PHE A 150 3.76 -28.97 -0.89
C PHE A 150 5.20 -29.10 -1.37
N LEU A 151 6.16 -29.34 -0.46
CA LEU A 151 7.54 -29.64 -0.85
C LEU A 151 7.65 -30.89 -1.73
N THR A 152 6.82 -31.90 -1.45
CA THR A 152 6.82 -33.17 -2.19
C THR A 152 5.93 -33.16 -3.44
N HIS A 153 5.03 -32.18 -3.57
CA HIS A 153 4.04 -32.07 -4.66
C HIS A 153 4.06 -30.68 -5.33
N ASP A 154 5.21 -30.03 -5.41
CA ASP A 154 5.34 -28.65 -5.90
C ASP A 154 4.82 -28.51 -7.36
N SER A 155 4.99 -29.54 -8.18
CA SER A 155 4.46 -29.57 -9.56
C SER A 155 2.93 -29.63 -9.65
N ALA A 156 2.23 -30.08 -8.59
CA ALA A 156 0.78 -30.20 -8.57
C ALA A 156 0.08 -28.93 -8.05
N TYR A 157 0.82 -28.08 -7.33
CA TYR A 157 0.34 -26.80 -6.78
C TYR A 157 1.34 -25.69 -7.12
N PRO A 158 1.47 -25.33 -8.41
CA PRO A 158 2.50 -24.40 -8.87
C PRO A 158 2.24 -22.95 -8.45
N THR A 159 1.00 -22.60 -8.10
CA THR A 159 0.64 -21.24 -7.66
C THR A 159 0.22 -21.21 -6.21
N ASP A 160 0.41 -20.06 -5.56
CA ASP A 160 -0.06 -19.84 -4.18
C ASP A 160 -1.59 -19.99 -4.08
N ALA A 161 -2.32 -19.64 -5.14
CA ALA A 161 -3.77 -19.83 -5.21
C ALA A 161 -4.15 -21.33 -5.09
N ASP A 162 -3.44 -22.22 -5.78
CA ASP A 162 -3.68 -23.66 -5.71
C ASP A 162 -3.38 -24.22 -4.30
N LYS A 163 -2.28 -23.75 -3.69
CA LYS A 163 -1.90 -24.10 -2.32
C LYS A 163 -2.96 -23.65 -1.33
N ILE A 164 -3.44 -22.40 -1.45
CA ILE A 164 -4.51 -21.84 -0.60
C ILE A 164 -5.80 -22.65 -0.75
N MET A 165 -6.24 -22.94 -1.97
CA MET A 165 -7.44 -23.73 -2.22
C MET A 165 -7.35 -25.13 -1.62
N PHE A 166 -6.19 -25.77 -1.72
CA PHE A 166 -5.95 -27.08 -1.08
C PHE A 166 -6.03 -27.00 0.44
N ILE A 167 -5.40 -25.99 1.05
CA ILE A 167 -5.46 -25.78 2.51
C ILE A 167 -6.91 -25.58 2.95
N ILE A 168 -7.68 -24.77 2.24
CA ILE A 168 -9.09 -24.52 2.53
C ILE A 168 -9.90 -25.82 2.48
N SER A 169 -9.69 -26.66 1.48
CA SER A 169 -10.34 -27.98 1.38
C SER A 169 -10.06 -28.89 2.59
N ARG A 170 -8.94 -28.64 3.29
CA ARG A 170 -8.47 -29.39 4.45
C ARG A 170 -8.80 -28.74 5.79
N LEU A 171 -9.37 -27.52 5.82
CA LEU A 171 -9.75 -26.84 7.05
C LEU A 171 -11.02 -27.42 7.72
N GLY A 172 -11.67 -28.42 7.11
CA GLY A 172 -12.84 -29.10 7.66
C GLY A 172 -14.11 -28.23 7.58
N THR A 173 -15.24 -28.83 7.20
CA THR A 173 -16.49 -28.11 6.89
C THR A 173 -17.16 -27.43 8.10
N ASP A 174 -16.76 -27.75 9.33
CA ASP A 174 -17.39 -27.22 10.55
C ASP A 174 -16.44 -26.37 11.41
N THR A 175 -15.32 -25.94 10.86
CA THR A 175 -14.43 -24.99 11.55
C THR A 175 -14.90 -23.55 11.37
N ALA A 176 -14.63 -22.69 12.37
CA ALA A 176 -14.92 -21.26 12.28
C ALA A 176 -14.23 -20.60 11.06
N ALA A 177 -13.07 -21.13 10.65
CA ALA A 177 -12.37 -20.69 9.45
C ALA A 177 -13.14 -21.02 8.16
N SER A 178 -13.71 -22.23 8.04
CA SER A 178 -14.54 -22.61 6.89
C SER A 178 -15.77 -21.72 6.74
N LYS A 179 -16.47 -21.41 7.84
CA LYS A 179 -17.66 -20.51 7.84
C LYS A 179 -17.32 -19.07 7.47
N LEU A 180 -16.14 -18.58 7.85
CA LEU A 180 -15.66 -17.24 7.48
C LEU A 180 -15.25 -17.14 6.01
N MET A 181 -14.80 -18.24 5.41
CA MET A 181 -14.32 -18.26 4.03
C MET A 181 -15.40 -18.61 3.00
N GLU A 182 -16.52 -19.22 3.42
CA GLU A 182 -17.66 -19.57 2.57
C GLU A 182 -18.16 -18.45 1.63
N PRO A 183 -18.22 -17.16 2.05
CA PRO A 183 -18.63 -16.05 1.17
C PRO A 183 -17.60 -15.71 0.07
N TYR A 184 -16.35 -16.14 0.23
CA TYR A 184 -15.25 -15.85 -0.68
C TYR A 184 -15.00 -16.99 -1.66
N ILE A 185 -15.32 -18.22 -1.26
CA ILE A 185 -15.20 -19.42 -2.10
C ILE A 185 -16.25 -19.39 -3.23
N SER A 186 -17.46 -18.84 -3.00
CA SER A 186 -18.50 -18.76 -4.04
C SER A 186 -18.27 -17.68 -5.11
N LYS A 187 -17.20 -16.89 -5.00
CA LYS A 187 -16.85 -15.79 -5.91
C LYS A 187 -15.69 -16.10 -6.85
N PHE A 188 -15.16 -17.31 -6.80
CA PHE A 188 -14.17 -17.86 -7.74
C PHE A 188 -14.79 -19.00 -8.53
#